data_AF-A0A1Q8B944-F1
#
_entry.id   AF-A0A1Q8B944-F1
#
_cell.length_a   1.000
_cell.length_b   1.000
_cell.length_c   1.000
_cell.angle_alpha   90.00
_cell.angle_beta   90.00
_cell.angle_gamma   90.00
#
_symmetry.space_group_name_H-M   'P 1'
#
loop_
_entity.id
_entity.type
_entity.pdbx_description
1 polymer ?
#
loop_
_entity_poly.entity_id
_entity_poly.type
_entity_poly.pdbx_seq_one_letter_code
_entity_poly.pdbx_strand_id
1 'polypeptide(L)'
;MRAEIKSHSILDKYTALIDISWRLNSEKNFEQLLKLIADEATKHVDAERATIFMLDKEKNELWAKIALGVSDTIRFDSRLGTAGAVLISGKPMIVEDAYKSPLFYASIDSHTGFHTRNILSVPLRNPKQEVIGVFQVLNKREGRFTTEDEHFLVALANQAAVALENSVALSELERRRQELLELNLHLRREVEERFTSKNIVGTSSKIQEVRSMIDRTAESAVSVLVTGENGTGKELSARAIHYQSQRRSKPFVAVNCAALPESLVESELFGIEKGVATGVERRVGRIESANGGTLFLDEIGDLSMTAQAKLLRVLQEREVEWVGGRRPVPVDVRLIAATNKDLKEEIKQNRFRQDLFFRLNVIHIRMPALREVRTDIPLLATYFLRKHAKDLERDIQGFSQNAVKALMSYHWPGNIRELENEVKRAVVLTSGREIQVEDLSDAIVEERLAVPELESAMKSGEKQTLKDRVTTLEIQMIRDAMAQTDSDRRRAAKMLGLSHQGLLNKLKRYGLDK
;
A
#
# COMPACT_ATOMS: atom_id res chain seq x y z
N MET A 1 70.72 16.77 -19.93
CA MET A 1 69.92 17.45 -20.98
C MET A 1 68.82 16.60 -21.63
N ARG A 2 69.07 15.65 -22.56
CA ARG A 2 67.96 14.91 -23.22
C ARG A 2 67.12 14.02 -22.28
N ALA A 3 67.72 13.49 -21.21
CA ALA A 3 67.01 12.70 -20.19
C ALA A 3 66.15 13.57 -19.25
N GLU A 4 66.65 14.73 -18.82
CA GLU A 4 65.91 15.67 -17.97
C GLU A 4 64.70 16.31 -18.68
N ILE A 5 64.84 16.63 -19.98
CA ILE A 5 63.74 17.15 -20.81
C ILE A 5 62.64 16.08 -21.00
N LYS A 6 63.02 14.80 -21.18
CA LYS A 6 62.06 13.68 -21.21
C LYS A 6 61.36 13.45 -19.86
N SER A 7 62.09 13.56 -18.74
CA SER A 7 61.50 13.42 -17.40
C SER A 7 60.52 14.54 -17.05
N HIS A 8 60.77 15.79 -17.47
CA HIS A 8 59.79 16.88 -17.34
C HIS A 8 58.52 16.63 -18.16
N SER A 9 58.67 16.18 -19.42
CA SER A 9 57.53 15.88 -20.31
C SER A 9 56.61 14.78 -19.79
N ILE A 10 57.14 13.79 -19.06
CA ILE A 10 56.35 12.70 -18.47
C ILE A 10 55.57 13.20 -17.25
N LEU A 11 56.21 14.01 -16.39
CA LEU A 11 55.58 14.56 -15.19
C LEU A 11 54.40 15.47 -15.55
N ASP A 12 54.55 16.30 -16.59
CA ASP A 12 53.49 17.20 -17.09
C ASP A 12 52.26 16.41 -17.59
N LYS A 13 52.47 15.27 -18.26
CA LYS A 13 51.38 14.39 -18.71
C LYS A 13 50.68 13.68 -17.55
N TYR A 14 51.40 13.29 -16.50
CA TYR A 14 50.78 12.72 -15.29
C TYR A 14 49.94 13.74 -14.52
N THR A 15 50.45 14.97 -14.35
CA THR A 15 49.67 16.05 -13.74
C THR A 15 48.41 16.36 -14.56
N ALA A 16 48.54 16.41 -15.88
CA ALA A 16 47.39 16.57 -16.77
C ALA A 16 46.35 15.45 -16.59
N LEU A 17 46.76 14.18 -16.51
CA LEU A 17 45.84 13.06 -16.29
C LEU A 17 45.09 13.18 -14.96
N ILE A 18 45.70 13.69 -13.89
CA ILE A 18 45.04 13.92 -12.61
C ILE A 18 43.99 15.02 -12.73
N ASP A 19 44.35 16.15 -13.36
CA ASP A 19 43.43 17.28 -13.55
C ASP A 19 42.26 16.93 -14.48
N ILE A 20 42.51 16.12 -15.51
CA ILE A 20 41.47 15.57 -16.39
C ILE A 20 40.57 14.65 -15.57
N SER A 21 41.13 13.76 -14.75
CA SER A 21 40.36 12.85 -13.90
C SER A 21 39.33 13.58 -13.03
N TRP A 22 39.72 14.67 -12.39
CA TRP A 22 38.82 15.48 -11.56
C TRP A 22 37.67 16.08 -12.38
N ARG A 23 37.97 16.58 -13.58
CA ARG A 23 36.96 17.18 -14.46
C ARG A 23 36.01 16.13 -15.02
N LEU A 24 36.52 14.96 -15.44
CA LEU A 24 35.72 13.84 -15.91
C LEU A 24 34.74 13.34 -14.84
N ASN A 25 35.21 13.18 -13.60
CA ASN A 25 34.37 12.70 -12.50
C ASN A 25 33.36 13.76 -11.97
N SER A 26 33.55 15.04 -12.32
CA SER A 26 32.63 16.12 -11.93
C SER A 26 31.51 16.35 -12.93
N GLU A 27 31.68 15.90 -14.17
CA GLU A 27 30.68 16.04 -15.23
C GLU A 27 29.64 14.91 -15.15
N LYS A 28 28.36 15.29 -15.08
CA LYS A 28 27.24 14.34 -14.97
C LYS A 28 26.51 14.15 -16.29
N ASN A 29 26.63 15.11 -17.20
CA ASN A 29 26.00 15.03 -18.51
C ASN A 29 26.85 14.17 -19.44
N PHE A 30 26.29 13.04 -19.87
CA PHE A 30 26.97 12.07 -20.74
C PHE A 30 27.53 12.71 -22.02
N GLU A 31 26.81 13.65 -22.65
CA GLU A 31 27.25 14.27 -23.90
C GLU A 31 28.39 15.27 -23.68
N GLN A 32 28.32 16.05 -22.60
CA GLN A 32 29.39 16.97 -22.22
C GLN A 32 30.65 16.20 -21.81
N LEU A 33 30.48 15.06 -21.13
CA LEU A 33 31.56 14.16 -20.76
C LEU A 33 32.26 13.57 -21.98
N LEU A 34 31.52 13.06 -22.97
CA LEU A 34 32.09 12.56 -24.23
C LEU A 34 32.92 13.64 -24.94
N LYS A 35 32.39 14.87 -25.01
CA LYS A 35 33.09 16.01 -25.61
C LYS A 35 34.37 16.35 -24.85
N LEU A 36 34.30 16.45 -23.52
CA LEU A 36 35.45 16.75 -22.68
C LEU A 36 36.57 15.69 -22.85
N ILE A 37 36.21 14.40 -22.86
CA ILE A 37 37.18 13.31 -23.07
C ILE A 37 37.85 13.44 -24.44
N ALA A 38 37.07 13.70 -25.51
CA ALA A 38 37.59 13.85 -26.86
C ALA A 38 38.51 15.07 -27.01
N ASP A 39 38.12 16.22 -26.44
CA ASP A 39 38.89 17.46 -26.47
C ASP A 39 40.24 17.30 -25.74
N GLU A 40 40.25 16.68 -24.55
CA GLU A 40 41.49 16.43 -23.80
C GLU A 40 42.41 15.44 -24.52
N ALA A 41 41.85 14.40 -25.16
CA ALA A 41 42.65 13.46 -25.95
C ALA A 41 43.30 14.12 -27.18
N THR A 42 42.54 14.90 -27.96
CA THR A 42 43.09 15.59 -29.15
C THR A 42 44.20 16.57 -28.78
N LYS A 43 44.04 17.29 -27.67
CA LYS A 43 45.03 18.24 -27.16
C LYS A 43 46.31 17.55 -26.71
N HIS A 44 46.21 16.48 -25.91
CA HIS A 44 47.38 15.86 -25.29
C HIS A 44 48.08 14.82 -26.18
N VAL A 45 47.38 14.27 -27.17
CA VAL A 45 47.93 13.35 -28.18
C VAL A 45 48.27 14.08 -29.49
N ASP A 46 48.09 15.40 -29.58
CA ASP A 46 48.38 16.21 -30.77
C ASP A 46 47.74 15.63 -32.05
N ALA A 47 46.44 15.39 -31.97
CA ALA A 47 45.63 14.79 -33.03
C ALA A 47 44.63 15.79 -33.60
N GLU A 48 44.12 15.52 -34.80
CA GLU A 48 43.11 16.35 -35.45
C GLU A 48 41.71 16.09 -34.88
N ARG A 49 41.40 14.83 -34.54
CA ARG A 49 40.09 14.40 -34.08
C ARG A 49 40.19 13.23 -33.11
N ALA A 50 39.24 13.14 -32.20
CA ALA A 50 39.05 11.97 -31.35
C ALA A 50 37.59 11.52 -31.40
N THR A 51 37.36 10.21 -31.35
CA THR A 51 36.03 9.59 -31.44
C THR A 51 35.92 8.47 -30.42
N ILE A 52 34.86 8.50 -29.62
CA ILE A 52 34.53 7.48 -28.63
C ILE A 52 33.37 6.66 -29.18
N PHE A 53 33.62 5.40 -29.47
CA PHE A 53 32.60 4.44 -29.88
C PHE A 53 32.16 3.59 -28.69
N MET A 54 30.87 3.61 -28.38
CA MET A 54 30.27 2.78 -27.34
C MET A 54 29.68 1.51 -27.96
N LEU A 55 29.79 0.38 -27.26
CA LEU A 55 29.22 -0.88 -27.70
C LEU A 55 27.74 -0.99 -27.27
N ASP A 56 26.86 -1.14 -28.26
CA ASP A 56 25.49 -1.60 -28.06
C ASP A 56 25.48 -3.15 -28.13
N LYS A 57 25.51 -3.79 -26.96
CA LYS A 57 25.59 -5.26 -26.84
C LYS A 57 24.34 -5.97 -27.40
N GLU A 58 23.19 -5.32 -27.38
CA GLU A 58 21.95 -5.92 -27.87
C GLU A 58 21.91 -5.98 -29.40
N LYS A 59 22.41 -4.92 -30.05
CA LYS A 59 22.43 -4.82 -31.51
C LYS A 59 23.72 -5.30 -32.17
N ASN A 60 24.77 -5.58 -31.39
CA ASN A 60 26.13 -5.82 -31.88
C ASN A 60 26.65 -4.67 -32.78
N GLU A 61 26.41 -3.43 -32.35
CA GLU A 61 26.79 -2.23 -33.07
C GLU A 61 27.73 -1.37 -32.22
N LEU A 62 28.71 -0.75 -32.87
CA LEU A 62 29.44 0.38 -32.31
C LEU A 62 28.76 1.68 -32.71
N TRP A 63 28.58 2.59 -31.76
CA TRP A 63 27.98 3.88 -32.01
C TRP A 63 28.76 5.04 -31.39
N ALA A 64 28.80 6.18 -32.07
CA ALA A 64 29.43 7.40 -31.57
C ALA A 64 28.58 8.63 -31.92
N LYS A 65 28.52 9.58 -30.99
CA LYS A 65 27.94 10.92 -31.23
C LYS A 65 29.07 11.89 -31.55
N ILE A 66 29.00 12.55 -32.71
CA ILE A 66 30.05 13.46 -33.17
C ILE A 66 29.96 14.78 -32.39
N ALA A 67 31.01 15.15 -31.66
CA ALA A 67 31.02 16.38 -30.84
C ALA A 67 31.34 17.66 -31.64
N LEU A 68 31.74 17.54 -32.91
CA LEU A 68 32.22 18.64 -33.75
C LEU A 68 31.30 18.84 -34.98
N GLY A 69 30.20 19.60 -34.79
CA GLY A 69 29.51 20.32 -35.87
C GLY A 69 28.63 19.53 -36.84
N VAL A 70 28.46 18.22 -36.68
CA VAL A 70 27.55 17.39 -37.49
C VAL A 70 26.60 16.64 -36.55
N SER A 71 25.30 16.66 -36.84
CA SER A 71 24.24 16.08 -36.00
C SER A 71 24.10 14.54 -36.12
N ASP A 72 24.93 13.89 -36.94
CA ASP A 72 24.74 12.48 -37.27
C ASP A 72 25.42 11.55 -36.27
N THR A 73 24.67 10.53 -35.86
CA THR A 73 25.18 9.44 -35.03
C THR A 73 25.81 8.40 -35.95
N ILE A 74 27.09 8.12 -35.76
CA ILE A 74 27.76 7.04 -36.50
C ILE A 74 27.35 5.73 -35.84
N ARG A 75 26.85 4.77 -36.62
CA ARG A 75 26.48 3.41 -36.20
C ARG A 75 26.95 2.40 -37.24
N PHE A 76 27.63 1.34 -36.82
CA PHE A 76 28.07 0.25 -37.69
C PHE A 76 28.30 -1.05 -36.91
N ASP A 77 28.38 -2.18 -37.61
CA ASP A 77 28.62 -3.50 -37.03
C ASP A 77 29.93 -3.52 -36.20
N SER A 78 29.85 -4.03 -34.98
CA SER A 78 30.93 -3.97 -33.99
C SER A 78 32.19 -4.76 -34.37
N ARG A 79 32.18 -5.51 -35.48
CA ARG A 79 33.33 -6.29 -35.98
C ARG A 79 34.12 -5.56 -37.07
N LEU A 80 33.61 -4.45 -37.58
CA LEU A 80 34.22 -3.74 -38.71
C LEU A 80 35.26 -2.72 -38.25
N GLY A 81 36.28 -2.54 -39.10
CA GLY A 81 37.28 -1.49 -38.94
C GLY A 81 38.24 -1.69 -37.77
N THR A 82 39.06 -0.65 -37.52
CA THR A 82 40.06 -0.63 -36.45
C THR A 82 39.38 -0.66 -35.08
N ALA A 83 38.20 -0.04 -34.98
CA ALA A 83 37.38 -0.09 -33.79
C ALA A 83 36.92 -1.52 -33.48
N GLY A 84 36.38 -2.25 -34.46
CA GLY A 84 35.98 -3.65 -34.24
C GLY A 84 37.15 -4.56 -33.90
N ALA A 85 38.30 -4.38 -34.54
CA ALA A 85 39.51 -5.15 -34.25
C ALA A 85 40.02 -4.93 -32.81
N VAL A 86 40.00 -3.69 -32.31
CA VAL A 86 40.35 -3.36 -30.91
C VAL A 86 39.29 -3.87 -29.94
N LEU A 87 38.01 -3.77 -30.29
CA LEU A 87 36.91 -4.29 -29.46
C LEU A 87 37.06 -5.80 -29.23
N ILE A 88 37.35 -6.57 -30.28
CA ILE A 88 37.48 -8.03 -30.23
C ILE A 88 38.78 -8.45 -29.54
N SER A 89 39.91 -7.83 -29.91
CA SER A 89 41.22 -8.21 -29.38
C SER A 89 41.46 -7.72 -27.95
N GLY A 90 40.76 -6.65 -27.55
CA GLY A 90 41.00 -5.91 -26.31
C GLY A 90 42.38 -5.24 -26.24
N LYS A 91 43.13 -5.13 -27.34
CA LYS A 91 44.49 -4.57 -27.35
C LYS A 91 44.53 -3.25 -28.13
N PRO A 92 45.35 -2.26 -27.71
CA PRO A 92 45.60 -1.07 -28.51
C PRO A 92 46.12 -1.40 -29.91
N MET A 93 45.80 -0.56 -30.88
CA MET A 93 46.28 -0.68 -32.26
C MET A 93 46.65 0.68 -32.83
N ILE A 94 47.81 0.75 -33.48
CA ILE A 94 48.27 1.90 -34.26
C ILE A 94 48.25 1.52 -35.75
N VAL A 95 47.57 2.32 -36.55
CA VAL A 95 47.56 2.21 -38.01
C VAL A 95 48.24 3.44 -38.60
N GLU A 96 49.40 3.23 -39.23
CA GLU A 96 50.23 4.31 -39.79
C GLU A 96 49.69 4.90 -41.09
N ASP A 97 48.98 4.09 -41.89
CA ASP A 97 48.34 4.48 -43.14
C ASP A 97 46.98 3.79 -43.22
N ALA A 98 45.91 4.57 -43.03
CA ALA A 98 44.55 4.05 -42.95
C ALA A 98 44.15 3.32 -44.24
N TYR A 99 44.36 3.92 -45.40
CA TYR A 99 43.90 3.35 -46.68
C TYR A 99 44.71 2.14 -47.16
N LYS A 100 45.92 1.91 -46.61
CA LYS A 100 46.69 0.68 -46.85
C LYS A 100 46.36 -0.45 -45.87
N SER A 101 45.66 -0.16 -44.78
CA SER A 101 45.37 -1.16 -43.75
C SER A 101 44.12 -1.97 -44.09
N PRO A 102 44.17 -3.31 -44.05
CA PRO A 102 42.98 -4.14 -44.22
C PRO A 102 41.98 -3.99 -43.07
N LEU A 103 42.41 -3.38 -41.95
CA LEU A 103 41.58 -3.11 -40.79
C LEU A 103 40.89 -1.75 -40.86
N PHE A 104 41.06 -0.96 -41.92
CA PHE A 104 40.40 0.35 -42.03
C PHE A 104 39.03 0.26 -42.69
N TYR A 105 38.01 0.87 -42.07
CA TYR A 105 36.65 0.90 -42.60
C TYR A 105 36.34 2.24 -43.24
N ALA A 106 36.68 2.37 -44.52
CA ALA A 106 36.60 3.62 -45.29
C ALA A 106 35.17 4.18 -45.49
N SER A 107 34.12 3.38 -45.20
CA SER A 107 32.74 3.85 -45.28
C SER A 107 32.48 5.01 -44.32
N ILE A 108 33.14 5.06 -43.15
CA ILE A 108 32.96 6.17 -42.18
C ILE A 108 33.49 7.49 -42.77
N ASP A 109 34.67 7.48 -43.38
CA ASP A 109 35.25 8.65 -44.05
C ASP A 109 34.34 9.13 -45.20
N SER A 110 33.79 8.18 -45.97
CA SER A 110 32.89 8.48 -47.09
C SER A 110 31.59 9.16 -46.65
N HIS A 111 31.04 8.77 -45.49
CA HIS A 111 29.82 9.37 -44.94
C HIS A 111 30.08 10.70 -44.24
N THR A 112 31.24 10.85 -43.58
CA THR A 112 31.56 12.05 -42.79
C THR A 112 32.30 13.12 -43.58
N GLY A 113 32.81 12.79 -44.78
CA GLY A 113 33.67 13.67 -45.58
C GLY A 113 35.05 13.92 -44.96
N PHE A 114 35.40 13.20 -43.89
CA PHE A 114 36.70 13.31 -43.23
C PHE A 114 37.71 12.38 -43.89
N HIS A 115 38.99 12.80 -43.99
CA HIS A 115 40.05 11.98 -44.56
C HIS A 115 41.02 11.52 -43.47
N THR A 116 41.01 10.23 -43.18
CA THR A 116 41.84 9.61 -42.15
C THR A 116 43.17 9.14 -42.74
N ARG A 117 44.28 9.69 -42.24
CA ARG A 117 45.67 9.34 -42.59
C ARG A 117 46.23 8.26 -41.69
N ASN A 118 46.16 8.46 -40.38
CA ASN A 118 46.65 7.52 -39.37
C ASN A 118 45.70 7.49 -38.16
N ILE A 119 45.70 6.36 -37.44
CA ILE A 119 44.75 6.08 -36.36
C ILE A 119 45.49 5.44 -35.18
N LEU A 120 45.20 5.90 -33.97
CA LEU A 120 45.50 5.18 -32.73
C LEU A 120 44.16 4.84 -32.06
N SER A 121 43.94 3.55 -31.80
CA SER A 121 42.72 3.01 -31.20
C SER A 121 43.04 2.25 -29.92
N VAL A 122 42.31 2.54 -28.83
CA VAL A 122 42.47 1.86 -27.54
C VAL A 122 41.11 1.39 -27.01
N PRO A 123 41.05 0.28 -26.26
CA PRO A 123 39.80 -0.18 -25.67
C PRO A 123 39.38 0.74 -24.50
N LEU A 124 38.08 1.01 -24.39
CA LEU A 124 37.47 1.55 -23.17
C LEU A 124 37.15 0.37 -22.27
N ARG A 125 37.85 0.27 -21.14
CA ARG A 125 37.70 -0.83 -20.20
C ARG A 125 37.05 -0.36 -18.91
N ASN A 126 36.00 -1.05 -18.49
CA ASN A 126 35.41 -0.80 -17.20
C ASN A 126 36.25 -1.39 -16.04
N PRO A 127 35.91 -1.10 -14.77
CA PRO A 127 36.62 -1.66 -13.62
C PRO A 127 36.66 -3.20 -13.58
N LYS A 128 35.73 -3.87 -14.26
CA LYS A 128 35.69 -5.35 -14.41
C LYS A 128 36.57 -5.86 -15.55
N GLN A 129 37.33 -5.00 -16.22
CA GLN A 129 38.16 -5.30 -17.39
C GLN A 129 37.37 -5.71 -18.65
N GLU A 130 36.07 -5.46 -18.69
CA GLU A 130 35.26 -5.64 -19.89
C GLU A 130 35.44 -4.46 -20.84
N VAL A 131 35.54 -4.73 -22.14
CA VAL A 131 35.61 -3.68 -23.16
C VAL A 131 34.19 -3.20 -23.44
N ILE A 132 33.89 -1.95 -23.07
CA ILE A 132 32.57 -1.32 -23.23
C ILE A 132 32.50 -0.42 -24.47
N GLY A 133 33.63 -0.24 -25.15
CA GLY A 133 33.75 0.60 -26.34
C GLY A 133 35.21 0.76 -26.78
N VAL A 134 35.44 1.67 -27.71
CA VAL A 134 36.76 1.97 -28.27
C VAL A 134 36.95 3.48 -28.35
N PHE A 135 38.11 3.95 -27.90
CA PHE A 135 38.51 5.33 -28.04
C PHE A 135 39.57 5.46 -29.13
N GLN A 136 39.28 6.29 -30.14
CA GLN A 136 40.16 6.53 -31.27
C GLN A 136 40.61 7.99 -31.31
N VAL A 137 41.87 8.19 -31.70
CA VAL A 137 42.39 9.49 -32.14
C VAL A 137 42.88 9.36 -33.58
N LEU A 138 42.58 10.36 -34.39
CA LEU A 138 42.78 10.38 -35.84
C LEU A 138 43.72 11.52 -36.22
N ASN A 139 44.57 11.25 -37.22
CA ASN A 139 45.46 12.22 -37.84
C ASN A 139 46.36 12.95 -36.84
N LYS A 140 47.46 12.31 -36.42
CA LYS A 140 48.55 12.98 -35.72
C LYS A 140 49.00 14.20 -36.54
N ARG A 141 49.08 15.38 -35.90
CA ARG A 141 49.44 16.62 -36.57
C ARG A 141 50.91 16.60 -36.97
N GLU A 142 51.79 16.22 -36.02
CA GLU A 142 53.22 16.06 -36.28
C GLU A 142 53.69 14.61 -36.09
N GLY A 143 54.35 14.06 -37.12
CA GLY A 143 54.96 12.73 -37.06
C GLY A 143 53.97 11.56 -37.06
N ARG A 144 54.26 10.54 -36.25
CA ARG A 144 53.47 9.31 -36.11
C ARG A 144 53.07 9.14 -34.65
N PHE A 145 51.98 8.41 -34.40
CA PHE A 145 51.62 8.01 -33.03
C PHE A 145 52.74 7.18 -32.41
N THR A 146 53.11 7.52 -31.19
CA THR A 146 54.18 6.88 -30.44
C THR A 146 53.62 5.95 -29.36
N THR A 147 54.48 5.10 -28.78
CA THR A 147 54.11 4.29 -27.60
C THR A 147 53.70 5.16 -26.41
N GLU A 148 54.22 6.39 -26.32
CA GLU A 148 53.83 7.34 -25.27
C GLU A 148 52.41 7.87 -25.49
N ASP A 149 52.03 8.15 -26.74
CA ASP A 149 50.66 8.50 -27.12
C ASP A 149 49.68 7.37 -26.79
N GLU A 150 50.08 6.13 -27.08
CA GLU A 150 49.32 4.92 -26.74
C GLU A 150 49.11 4.81 -25.23
N HIS A 151 50.17 4.90 -24.42
CA HIS A 151 50.06 4.81 -22.96
C HIS A 151 49.17 5.91 -22.37
N PHE A 152 49.30 7.15 -22.87
CA PHE A 152 48.45 8.26 -22.44
C PHE A 152 46.98 7.99 -22.78
N LEU A 153 46.70 7.60 -24.02
CA LEU A 153 45.32 7.36 -24.47
C LEU A 153 44.69 6.17 -23.73
N VAL A 154 45.44 5.11 -23.45
CA VAL A 154 44.97 3.98 -22.61
C VAL A 154 44.63 4.46 -21.20
N ALA A 155 45.49 5.27 -20.58
CA ALA A 155 45.23 5.81 -19.24
C ALA A 155 43.97 6.69 -19.21
N LEU A 156 43.81 7.57 -20.20
CA LEU A 156 42.62 8.41 -20.35
C LEU A 156 41.37 7.58 -20.64
N ALA A 157 41.45 6.57 -21.50
CA ALA A 157 40.36 5.66 -21.83
C ALA A 157 39.83 4.90 -20.61
N ASN A 158 40.73 4.43 -19.74
CA ASN A 158 40.33 3.76 -18.50
C ASN A 158 39.59 4.73 -17.55
N GLN A 159 40.04 5.97 -17.43
CA GLN A 159 39.35 6.97 -16.60
C GLN A 159 38.01 7.39 -17.20
N ALA A 160 37.98 7.60 -18.52
CA ALA A 160 36.78 7.89 -19.29
C ALA A 160 35.72 6.79 -19.16
N ALA A 161 36.13 5.52 -19.24
CA ALA A 161 35.22 4.39 -19.09
C ALA A 161 34.51 4.40 -17.72
N VAL A 162 35.24 4.70 -16.64
CA VAL A 162 34.66 4.83 -15.29
C VAL A 162 33.67 6.00 -15.22
N ALA A 163 34.03 7.17 -15.74
CA ALA A 163 33.16 8.34 -15.72
C ALA A 163 31.88 8.12 -16.55
N LEU A 164 32.00 7.50 -17.72
CA LEU A 164 30.87 7.18 -18.60
C LEU A 164 29.92 6.17 -17.95
N GLU A 165 30.43 5.07 -17.38
CA GLU A 165 29.58 4.11 -16.64
C GLU A 165 28.86 4.77 -15.45
N ASN A 166 29.58 5.61 -14.68
CA ASN A 166 28.99 6.33 -13.55
C ASN A 166 27.86 7.27 -14.00
N SER A 167 28.04 8.01 -15.09
CA SER A 167 27.00 8.92 -15.61
C SER A 167 25.73 8.19 -16.06
N VAL A 168 25.87 7.01 -16.68
CA VAL A 168 24.74 6.15 -17.07
C VAL A 168 24.04 5.60 -15.82
N ALA A 169 24.80 5.06 -14.87
CA ALA A 169 24.25 4.51 -13.63
C ALA A 169 23.51 5.58 -12.81
N LEU A 170 24.05 6.79 -12.71
CA LEU A 170 23.40 7.93 -12.05
C LEU A 170 22.08 8.31 -12.72
N SER A 171 22.07 8.39 -14.06
CA SER A 171 20.87 8.72 -14.82
C SER A 171 19.77 7.66 -14.64
N GLU A 172 20.13 6.37 -14.61
CA GLU A 172 19.18 5.30 -14.33
C GLU A 172 18.62 5.36 -12.91
N LEU A 173 19.47 5.65 -11.91
CA LEU A 173 19.05 5.78 -10.52
C LEU A 173 18.08 6.96 -10.34
N GLU A 174 18.36 8.11 -10.98
CA GLU A 174 17.48 9.27 -10.96
C GLU A 174 16.14 8.98 -11.62
N ARG A 175 16.13 8.32 -12.79
CA ARG A 175 14.91 7.88 -13.47
C ARG A 175 14.07 6.95 -12.61
N ARG A 176 14.67 5.89 -12.04
CA ARG A 176 13.96 4.94 -11.17
C ARG A 176 13.44 5.61 -9.91
N ARG A 177 14.21 6.53 -9.32
CA ARG A 177 13.77 7.32 -8.17
C ARG A 177 12.52 8.14 -8.52
N GLN A 178 12.51 8.79 -9.68
CA GLN A 178 11.37 9.58 -10.14
C GLN A 178 10.13 8.70 -10.34
N GLU A 179 10.27 7.55 -11.01
CA GLU A 179 9.18 6.58 -11.19
C GLU A 179 8.61 6.09 -9.85
N LEU A 180 9.47 5.78 -8.89
CA LEU A 180 9.04 5.36 -7.55
C LEU A 180 8.29 6.48 -6.82
N LEU A 181 8.72 7.73 -6.96
CA LEU A 181 8.03 8.87 -6.37
C LEU A 181 6.66 9.07 -6.99
N GLU A 182 6.54 8.98 -8.31
CA GLU A 182 5.27 9.10 -9.03
C GLU A 182 4.30 7.98 -8.67
N LEU A 183 4.76 6.73 -8.64
CA LEU A 183 3.97 5.59 -8.21
C LEU A 183 3.52 5.73 -6.75
N ASN A 184 4.42 6.16 -5.86
CA ASN A 184 4.08 6.36 -4.45
C ASN A 184 3.03 7.45 -4.27
N LEU A 185 3.12 8.55 -5.02
CA LEU A 185 2.10 9.61 -5.02
C LEU A 185 0.77 9.12 -5.56
N HIS A 186 0.77 8.33 -6.64
CA HIS A 186 -0.45 7.76 -7.20
C HIS A 186 -1.17 6.84 -6.20
N LEU A 187 -0.44 5.87 -5.63
CA LEU A 187 -0.98 4.94 -4.63
C LEU A 187 -1.49 5.67 -3.38
N ARG A 188 -0.79 6.73 -2.94
CA ARG A 188 -1.26 7.55 -1.81
C ARG A 188 -2.59 8.22 -2.11
N ARG A 189 -2.75 8.83 -3.29
CA ARG A 189 -4.01 9.47 -3.68
C ARG A 189 -5.16 8.47 -3.75
N GLU A 190 -4.92 7.28 -4.30
CA GLU A 190 -5.93 6.22 -4.35
C GLU A 190 -6.41 5.82 -2.94
N VAL A 191 -5.48 5.70 -1.99
CA VAL A 191 -5.81 5.40 -0.59
C VAL A 191 -6.56 6.57 0.07
N GLU A 192 -6.13 7.81 -0.13
CA GLU A 192 -6.80 9.01 0.39
C GLU A 192 -8.24 9.12 -0.14
N GLU A 193 -8.44 8.93 -1.45
CA GLU A 193 -9.75 8.94 -2.09
C GLU A 193 -10.64 7.81 -1.58
N ARG A 194 -10.07 6.62 -1.37
CA ARG A 194 -10.80 5.46 -0.85
C ARG A 194 -11.29 5.65 0.59
N PHE A 195 -10.56 6.40 1.41
CA PHE A 195 -10.86 6.56 2.83
C PHE A 195 -11.28 8.00 3.18
N THR A 196 -12.25 8.54 2.45
CA THR A 196 -12.91 9.81 2.78
C THR A 196 -14.25 9.55 3.49
N SER A 197 -14.69 10.43 4.39
CA SER A 197 -16.02 10.37 5.04
C SER A 197 -17.18 10.26 4.04
N LYS A 198 -17.00 10.79 2.82
CA LYS A 198 -17.92 10.65 1.68
C LYS A 198 -18.20 9.20 1.27
N ASN A 199 -17.26 8.30 1.51
CA ASN A 199 -17.40 6.87 1.18
C ASN A 199 -18.11 6.06 2.27
N ILE A 200 -18.42 6.65 3.43
CA ILE A 200 -19.29 6.02 4.44
C ILE A 200 -20.71 6.07 3.90
N VAL A 201 -21.17 5.00 3.25
CA VAL A 201 -22.47 4.96 2.56
C VAL A 201 -23.65 5.11 3.54
N GLY A 202 -24.58 6.02 3.23
CA GLY A 202 -25.79 6.27 4.01
C GLY A 202 -26.30 7.69 3.87
N THR A 203 -27.58 7.88 4.13
CA THR A 203 -28.31 9.15 4.03
C THR A 203 -29.09 9.49 5.29
N SER A 204 -29.27 8.53 6.21
CA SER A 204 -29.93 8.78 7.50
C SER A 204 -29.23 9.87 8.31
N SER A 205 -30.00 10.56 9.15
CA SER A 205 -29.48 11.62 10.04
C SER A 205 -28.33 11.12 10.92
N LYS A 206 -28.40 9.89 11.43
CA LYS A 206 -27.35 9.28 12.24
C LYS A 206 -26.03 9.13 11.47
N ILE A 207 -26.07 8.72 10.20
CA ILE A 207 -24.86 8.64 9.36
C ILE A 207 -24.32 10.04 9.02
N GLN A 208 -25.20 11.01 8.79
CA GLN A 208 -24.80 12.41 8.57
C GLN A 208 -24.11 13.01 9.80
N GLU A 209 -24.61 12.73 11.00
CA GLU A 209 -23.99 13.12 12.27
C GLU A 209 -22.59 12.50 12.41
N VAL A 210 -22.44 11.20 12.13
CA VAL A 210 -21.13 10.52 12.15
C VAL A 210 -20.16 11.18 11.16
N ARG A 211 -20.57 11.44 9.92
CA ARG A 211 -19.73 12.11 8.93
C ARG A 211 -19.30 13.50 9.38
N SER A 212 -20.23 14.31 9.89
CA SER A 212 -19.95 15.66 10.41
C SER A 212 -18.96 15.62 11.57
N MET A 213 -19.11 14.65 12.49
CA MET A 213 -18.16 14.45 13.58
C MET A 213 -16.79 14.03 13.08
N ILE A 214 -16.70 13.15 12.08
CA ILE A 214 -15.42 12.75 11.45
C ILE A 214 -14.73 13.97 10.84
N ASP A 215 -15.45 14.76 10.04
CA ASP A 215 -14.89 15.94 9.35
C ASP A 215 -14.34 16.96 10.36
N ARG A 216 -15.11 17.29 11.40
CA ARG A 216 -14.67 18.20 12.48
C ARG A 216 -13.48 17.67 13.28
N THR A 217 -13.45 16.35 13.48
CA THR A 217 -12.40 15.71 14.29
C THR A 217 -11.10 15.56 13.51
N ALA A 218 -11.17 15.42 12.18
CA ALA A 218 -9.99 15.29 11.32
C ALA A 218 -9.06 16.51 11.41
N GLU A 219 -9.59 17.71 11.61
CA GLU A 219 -8.82 18.95 11.74
C GLU A 219 -8.00 19.04 13.04
N SER A 220 -8.35 18.25 14.06
CA SER A 220 -7.72 18.26 15.38
C SER A 220 -6.80 17.07 15.62
N ALA A 221 -5.78 17.24 16.46
CA ALA A 221 -4.86 16.18 16.87
C ALA A 221 -5.32 15.41 18.14
N VAL A 222 -6.52 15.67 18.64
CA VAL A 222 -7.05 15.03 19.86
C VAL A 222 -7.31 13.53 19.69
N SER A 223 -7.31 12.81 20.81
CA SER A 223 -7.73 11.41 20.90
C SER A 223 -9.19 11.25 20.53
N VAL A 224 -9.52 10.15 19.84
CA VAL A 224 -10.89 9.83 19.43
C VAL A 224 -11.24 8.43 19.90
N LEU A 225 -12.40 8.27 20.53
CA LEU A 225 -12.98 6.98 20.87
C LEU A 225 -14.17 6.68 19.94
N VAL A 226 -14.07 5.58 19.19
CA VAL A 226 -15.10 5.11 18.28
C VAL A 226 -15.79 3.87 18.87
N THR A 227 -17.01 4.02 19.35
CA THR A 227 -17.77 2.89 19.92
C THR A 227 -18.81 2.37 18.94
N GLY A 228 -19.07 1.06 18.95
CA GLY A 228 -20.16 0.48 18.18
C GLY A 228 -20.04 -1.03 18.10
N GLU A 229 -21.14 -1.67 17.73
CA GLU A 229 -21.17 -3.11 17.55
C GLU A 229 -20.17 -3.59 16.49
N ASN A 230 -19.86 -4.89 16.55
CA ASN A 230 -18.99 -5.52 15.57
C ASN A 230 -19.61 -5.41 14.17
N GLY A 231 -18.78 -5.07 13.19
CA GLY A 231 -19.22 -4.93 11.80
C GLY A 231 -19.92 -3.62 11.46
N THR A 232 -19.93 -2.60 12.33
CA THR A 232 -20.52 -1.26 12.04
C THR A 232 -19.61 -0.32 11.24
N GLY A 233 -18.35 -0.70 10.97
CA GLY A 233 -17.39 0.14 10.22
C GLY A 233 -16.53 1.07 11.07
N LYS A 234 -16.18 0.66 12.30
CA LYS A 234 -15.29 1.43 13.21
C LYS A 234 -13.93 1.74 12.56
N GLU A 235 -13.28 0.75 11.92
CA GLU A 235 -12.01 0.95 11.21
C GLU A 235 -12.14 1.92 10.03
N LEU A 236 -13.24 1.86 9.27
CA LEU A 236 -13.50 2.80 8.17
C LEU A 236 -13.55 4.24 8.68
N SER A 237 -14.19 4.45 9.82
CA SER A 237 -14.28 5.75 10.47
C SER A 237 -12.92 6.25 10.95
N ALA A 238 -12.10 5.37 11.56
CA ALA A 238 -10.74 5.71 11.98
C ALA A 238 -9.84 6.10 10.79
N ARG A 239 -9.93 5.36 9.67
CA ARG A 239 -9.21 5.69 8.43
C ARG A 239 -9.69 7.02 7.85
N ALA A 240 -11.00 7.28 7.83
CA ALA A 240 -11.54 8.55 7.36
C ALA A 240 -11.01 9.75 8.16
N ILE A 241 -10.97 9.63 9.50
CA ILE A 241 -10.40 10.65 10.38
C ILE A 241 -8.91 10.91 10.06
N HIS A 242 -8.15 9.85 9.77
CA HIS A 242 -6.72 9.97 9.46
C HIS A 242 -6.47 10.65 8.10
N TYR A 243 -7.07 10.15 7.02
CA TYR A 243 -6.81 10.63 5.66
C TYR A 243 -7.41 12.02 5.38
N GLN A 244 -8.32 12.50 6.22
CA GLN A 244 -8.80 13.89 6.20
C GLN A 244 -7.99 14.83 7.09
N SER A 245 -7.05 14.31 7.89
CA SER A 245 -6.28 15.13 8.83
C SER A 245 -5.01 15.73 8.22
N GLN A 246 -4.36 16.62 8.99
CA GLN A 246 -3.03 17.12 8.68
C GLN A 246 -1.96 16.01 8.63
N ARG A 247 -2.25 14.82 9.19
CA ARG A 247 -1.36 13.64 9.19
C ARG A 247 -1.66 12.65 8.06
N ARG A 248 -2.49 12.99 7.06
CA ARG A 248 -2.87 12.09 5.95
C ARG A 248 -1.70 11.46 5.17
N SER A 249 -0.56 12.16 5.12
CA SER A 249 0.65 11.69 4.43
C SER A 249 1.63 10.96 5.35
N LYS A 250 1.26 10.76 6.63
CA LYS A 250 2.05 10.12 7.69
C LYS A 250 1.54 8.69 7.94
N PRO A 251 2.27 7.84 8.67
CA PRO A 251 1.84 6.46 8.89
C PRO A 251 0.48 6.36 9.59
N PHE A 252 -0.36 5.44 9.12
CA PHE A 252 -1.54 4.94 9.83
C PHE A 252 -1.25 3.50 10.27
N VAL A 253 -1.04 3.30 11.56
CA VAL A 253 -0.74 1.97 12.13
C VAL A 253 -1.97 1.46 12.84
N ALA A 254 -2.60 0.42 12.29
CA ALA A 254 -3.74 -0.25 12.88
C ALA A 254 -3.30 -1.50 13.66
N VAL A 255 -3.81 -1.65 14.88
CA VAL A 255 -3.58 -2.82 15.74
C VAL A 255 -4.93 -3.29 16.27
N ASN A 256 -5.25 -4.56 16.06
CA ASN A 256 -6.39 -5.19 16.71
C ASN A 256 -5.92 -5.85 18.00
N CYS A 257 -6.33 -5.30 19.14
CA CYS A 257 -5.92 -5.75 20.46
C CYS A 257 -6.48 -7.15 20.79
N ALA A 258 -7.65 -7.51 20.28
CA ALA A 258 -8.26 -8.81 20.50
C ALA A 258 -7.57 -9.94 19.70
N ALA A 259 -6.85 -9.60 18.63
CA ALA A 259 -6.14 -10.60 17.80
C ALA A 259 -4.75 -10.97 18.34
N LEU A 260 -4.23 -10.20 19.30
CA LEU A 260 -2.90 -10.44 19.87
C LEU A 260 -3.02 -11.30 21.13
N PRO A 261 -2.22 -12.38 21.25
CA PRO A 261 -2.09 -13.11 22.52
C PRO A 261 -1.62 -12.15 23.62
N GLU A 262 -2.18 -12.27 24.83
CA GLU A 262 -1.86 -11.38 25.96
C GLU A 262 -0.35 -11.28 26.22
N SER A 263 0.38 -12.39 26.05
CA SER A 263 1.84 -12.46 26.20
C SER A 263 2.63 -11.65 25.18
N LEU A 264 2.04 -11.35 24.01
CA LEU A 264 2.68 -10.63 22.91
C LEU A 264 2.18 -9.20 22.75
N VAL A 265 1.06 -8.83 23.39
CA VAL A 265 0.50 -7.47 23.33
C VAL A 265 1.56 -6.43 23.69
N GLU A 266 2.36 -6.68 24.74
CA GLU A 266 3.36 -5.72 25.19
C GLU A 266 4.53 -5.55 24.21
N SER A 267 5.10 -6.66 23.73
CA SER A 267 6.25 -6.61 22.82
C SER A 267 5.85 -6.08 21.44
N GLU A 268 4.64 -6.36 20.97
CA GLU A 268 4.14 -5.80 19.71
C GLU A 268 3.80 -4.31 19.85
N LEU A 269 3.12 -3.86 20.91
CA LEU A 269 2.75 -2.45 21.05
C LEU A 269 3.93 -1.55 21.38
N PHE A 270 4.74 -1.93 22.38
CA PHE A 270 5.79 -1.08 22.96
C PHE A 270 7.19 -1.38 22.42
N GLY A 271 7.38 -2.54 21.79
CA GLY A 271 8.69 -3.00 21.32
C GLY A 271 9.43 -3.83 22.37
N ILE A 272 10.45 -4.56 21.92
CA ILE A 272 11.27 -5.42 22.78
C ILE A 272 12.75 -5.21 22.49
N GLU A 273 13.53 -5.06 23.56
CA GLU A 273 14.97 -4.90 23.49
C GLU A 273 15.67 -6.25 23.28
N LYS A 274 16.85 -6.23 22.67
CA LYS A 274 17.67 -7.44 22.55
C LYS A 274 18.07 -7.92 23.96
N GLY A 275 17.95 -9.22 24.22
CA GLY A 275 18.44 -9.83 25.46
C GLY A 275 17.42 -9.90 26.60
N VAL A 276 16.15 -9.60 26.35
CA VAL A 276 15.04 -9.87 27.29
C VAL A 276 14.88 -11.38 27.56
N ALA A 277 15.12 -12.20 26.54
CA ALA A 277 15.22 -13.66 26.66
C ALA A 277 16.21 -14.21 25.63
N THR A 278 16.66 -15.46 25.82
CA THR A 278 17.53 -16.18 24.88
C THR A 278 16.87 -16.28 23.50
N GLY A 279 17.55 -15.80 22.47
CA GLY A 279 17.07 -15.83 21.07
C GLY A 279 16.16 -14.68 20.66
N VAL A 280 15.88 -13.71 21.54
CA VAL A 280 15.06 -12.54 21.19
C VAL A 280 15.89 -11.45 20.54
N GLU A 281 15.55 -11.14 19.30
CA GLU A 281 16.09 -9.98 18.58
C GLU A 281 15.28 -8.71 18.89
N ARG A 282 15.95 -7.57 18.66
CA ARG A 282 15.37 -6.25 18.79
C ARG A 282 14.21 -6.07 17.81
N ARG A 283 13.01 -5.70 18.30
CA ARG A 283 11.85 -5.38 17.46
C ARG A 283 11.20 -4.08 17.91
N VAL A 284 11.00 -3.18 16.95
CA VAL A 284 10.32 -1.89 17.13
C VAL A 284 8.82 -2.12 17.35
N GLY A 285 8.25 -1.43 18.32
CA GLY A 285 6.82 -1.50 18.63
C GLY A 285 5.93 -0.77 17.63
N ARG A 286 4.62 -1.05 17.66
CA ARG A 286 3.62 -0.39 16.82
C ARG A 286 3.46 1.09 17.15
N ILE A 287 3.64 1.48 18.42
CA ILE A 287 3.57 2.89 18.85
C ILE A 287 4.69 3.70 18.20
N GLU A 288 5.92 3.21 18.25
CA GLU A 288 7.07 3.87 17.63
C GLU A 288 6.96 3.88 16.10
N SER A 289 6.43 2.79 15.50
CA SER A 289 6.13 2.74 14.06
C SER A 289 5.10 3.78 13.63
N ALA A 290 4.23 4.22 14.55
CA ALA A 290 3.21 5.24 14.30
C ALA A 290 3.70 6.67 14.56
N ASN A 291 4.97 6.86 14.90
CA ASN A 291 5.53 8.16 15.26
C ASN A 291 5.34 9.21 14.14
N GLY A 292 4.87 10.40 14.51
CA GLY A 292 4.47 11.47 13.60
C GLY A 292 3.15 11.22 12.84
N GLY A 293 2.51 10.07 13.05
CA GLY A 293 1.33 9.59 12.34
C GLY A 293 0.14 9.36 13.26
N THR A 294 -0.63 8.31 12.98
CA THR A 294 -1.82 7.91 13.75
C THR A 294 -1.75 6.43 14.12
N LEU A 295 -1.99 6.15 15.40
CA LEU A 295 -2.17 4.79 15.92
C LEU A 295 -3.66 4.53 16.09
N PHE A 296 -4.14 3.48 15.44
CA PHE A 296 -5.48 2.97 15.60
C PHE A 296 -5.46 1.69 16.43
N LEU A 297 -6.15 1.70 17.57
CA LEU A 297 -6.28 0.54 18.46
C LEU A 297 -7.72 0.04 18.39
N ASP A 298 -7.96 -1.04 17.67
CA ASP A 298 -9.26 -1.71 17.61
C ASP A 298 -9.42 -2.67 18.77
N GLU A 299 -10.64 -2.74 19.30
CA GLU A 299 -11.01 -3.47 20.51
C GLU A 299 -10.11 -3.16 21.73
N ILE A 300 -9.93 -1.85 22.02
CA ILE A 300 -9.12 -1.37 23.16
C ILE A 300 -9.57 -1.94 24.52
N GLY A 301 -10.85 -2.32 24.64
CA GLY A 301 -11.43 -2.93 25.83
C GLY A 301 -10.94 -4.37 26.11
N ASP A 302 -10.13 -4.96 25.23
CA ASP A 302 -9.49 -6.27 25.42
C ASP A 302 -8.03 -6.16 25.89
N LEU A 303 -7.48 -4.95 26.08
CA LEU A 303 -6.13 -4.80 26.61
C LEU A 303 -6.04 -5.23 28.08
N SER A 304 -4.93 -5.90 28.44
CA SER A 304 -4.59 -6.21 29.83
C SER A 304 -4.38 -4.94 30.65
N MET A 305 -4.60 -5.02 31.97
CA MET A 305 -4.43 -3.87 32.87
C MET A 305 -3.00 -3.29 32.84
N THR A 306 -1.99 -4.14 32.62
CA THR A 306 -0.59 -3.72 32.48
C THR A 306 -0.36 -2.94 31.19
N ALA A 307 -0.89 -3.42 30.06
CA ALA A 307 -0.80 -2.72 28.78
C ALA A 307 -1.55 -1.38 28.83
N GLN A 308 -2.72 -1.33 29.49
CA GLN A 308 -3.46 -0.08 29.72
C GLN A 308 -2.64 0.94 30.51
N ALA A 309 -1.93 0.52 31.57
CA ALA A 309 -1.07 1.41 32.36
C ALA A 309 0.11 1.97 31.55
N LYS A 310 0.76 1.13 30.73
CA LYS A 310 1.85 1.58 29.83
C LYS A 310 1.33 2.51 28.74
N LEU A 311 0.18 2.21 28.14
CA LEU A 311 -0.44 3.09 27.14
C LEU A 311 -0.79 4.46 27.73
N LEU A 312 -1.29 4.50 28.97
CA LEU A 312 -1.55 5.76 29.66
C LEU A 312 -0.28 6.61 29.79
N ARG A 313 0.85 6.01 30.18
CA ARG A 313 2.15 6.72 30.25
C ARG A 313 2.56 7.28 28.90
N VAL A 314 2.46 6.48 27.83
CA VAL A 314 2.75 6.94 26.46
C VAL A 314 1.90 8.17 26.10
N LEU A 315 0.62 8.19 26.45
CA LEU A 315 -0.28 9.31 26.18
C LEU A 315 -0.05 10.55 27.05
N GLN A 316 0.58 10.39 28.20
CA GLN A 316 0.88 11.47 29.15
C GLN A 316 2.26 12.08 28.88
N GLU A 317 3.29 11.22 28.81
CA GLU A 317 4.71 11.60 28.73
C GLU A 317 5.19 11.76 27.30
N ARG A 318 4.44 11.23 26.30
CA ARG A 318 4.85 11.19 24.88
C ARG A 318 6.16 10.44 24.67
N GLU A 319 6.36 9.40 25.47
CA GLU A 319 7.54 8.56 25.44
C GLU A 319 7.12 7.09 25.52
N VAL A 320 7.83 6.22 24.82
CA VAL A 320 7.62 4.77 24.85
C VAL A 320 8.81 4.08 25.50
N GLU A 321 8.55 3.26 26.52
CA GLU A 321 9.53 2.38 27.14
C GLU A 321 9.40 0.98 26.54
N TRP A 322 10.51 0.48 26.00
CA TRP A 322 10.56 -0.87 25.44
C TRP A 322 10.54 -1.92 26.55
N VAL A 323 10.01 -3.11 26.25
CA VAL A 323 10.10 -4.24 27.17
C VAL A 323 11.57 -4.59 27.40
N GLY A 324 12.02 -4.47 28.66
CA GLY A 324 13.42 -4.66 29.07
C GLY A 324 14.39 -3.55 28.65
N GLY A 325 13.92 -2.51 27.97
CA GLY A 325 14.71 -1.32 27.66
C GLY A 325 14.88 -0.41 28.87
N ARG A 326 15.99 0.33 28.93
CA ARG A 326 16.29 1.28 30.02
C ARG A 326 16.13 2.75 29.65
N ARG A 327 15.85 3.05 28.38
CA ARG A 327 15.73 4.44 27.89
C ARG A 327 14.38 4.63 27.19
N PRO A 328 13.60 5.64 27.60
CA PRO A 328 12.39 6.01 26.87
C PRO A 328 12.74 6.58 25.49
N VAL A 329 11.84 6.38 24.53
CA VAL A 329 11.93 6.92 23.17
C VAL A 329 10.79 7.93 22.96
N PRO A 330 11.07 9.20 22.62
CA PRO A 330 10.02 10.19 22.40
C PRO A 330 9.19 9.87 21.15
N VAL A 331 7.87 9.96 21.28
CA VAL A 331 6.88 9.64 20.24
C VAL A 331 5.77 10.69 20.16
N ASP A 332 5.42 11.11 18.95
CA ASP A 332 4.27 11.97 18.67
C ASP A 332 3.21 11.21 17.88
N VAL A 333 2.25 10.62 18.58
CA VAL A 333 1.23 9.75 17.98
C VAL A 333 -0.17 10.31 18.27
N ARG A 334 -0.97 10.45 17.21
CA ARG A 334 -2.41 10.70 17.34
C ARG A 334 -3.09 9.36 17.61
N LEU A 335 -3.88 9.27 18.68
CA LEU A 335 -4.56 8.04 19.03
C LEU A 335 -6.02 8.04 18.56
N ILE A 336 -6.42 6.98 17.88
CA ILE A 336 -7.83 6.63 17.64
C ILE A 336 -8.06 5.25 18.25
N ALA A 337 -8.98 5.13 19.18
CA ALA A 337 -9.34 3.86 19.82
C ALA A 337 -10.74 3.45 19.38
N ALA A 338 -10.99 2.15 19.25
CA ALA A 338 -12.31 1.60 18.98
C ALA A 338 -12.63 0.44 19.91
N THR A 339 -13.92 0.25 20.21
CA THR A 339 -14.40 -0.93 20.94
C THR A 339 -15.89 -1.18 20.76
N ASN A 340 -16.30 -2.42 20.90
CA ASN A 340 -17.70 -2.83 21.04
C ASN A 340 -18.19 -2.91 22.50
N LYS A 341 -17.29 -2.88 23.50
CA LYS A 341 -17.64 -3.01 24.91
C LYS A 341 -18.11 -1.69 25.50
N ASP A 342 -18.95 -1.77 26.53
CA ASP A 342 -19.24 -0.61 27.38
C ASP A 342 -18.09 -0.40 28.36
N LEU A 343 -17.18 0.52 28.03
CA LEU A 343 -16.03 0.85 28.87
C LEU A 343 -16.43 1.32 30.28
N LYS A 344 -17.62 1.90 30.47
CA LYS A 344 -18.07 2.32 31.81
C LYS A 344 -18.38 1.11 32.68
N GLU A 345 -18.97 0.06 32.11
CA GLU A 345 -19.19 -1.20 32.81
C GLU A 345 -17.87 -1.94 33.06
N GLU A 346 -16.93 -1.93 32.10
CA GLU A 346 -15.60 -2.51 32.28
C GLU A 346 -14.81 -1.82 33.41
N ILE A 347 -14.98 -0.50 33.58
CA ILE A 347 -14.42 0.24 34.73
C ILE A 347 -15.05 -0.22 36.05
N LYS A 348 -16.38 -0.34 36.12
CA LYS A 348 -17.06 -0.85 37.33
C LYS A 348 -16.60 -2.25 37.71
N GLN A 349 -16.23 -3.06 36.71
CA GLN A 349 -15.75 -4.42 36.88
C GLN A 349 -14.21 -4.51 37.05
N ASN A 350 -13.51 -3.39 37.22
CA ASN A 350 -12.05 -3.30 37.37
C ASN A 350 -11.23 -3.93 36.24
N ARG A 351 -11.81 -4.05 35.04
CA ARG A 351 -11.14 -4.55 33.83
C ARG A 351 -10.64 -3.45 32.91
N PHE A 352 -11.06 -2.21 33.16
CA PHE A 352 -10.58 -1.05 32.43
C PHE A 352 -10.26 0.11 33.38
N ARG A 353 -9.16 0.81 33.12
CA ARG A 353 -8.76 1.93 33.98
C ARG A 353 -9.54 3.20 33.68
N GLN A 354 -10.02 3.85 34.73
CA GLN A 354 -10.78 5.10 34.64
C GLN A 354 -9.95 6.26 34.10
N ASP A 355 -8.67 6.36 34.48
CA ASP A 355 -7.75 7.41 34.03
C ASP A 355 -7.48 7.34 32.52
N LEU A 356 -7.26 6.13 31.99
CA LEU A 356 -7.12 5.87 30.57
C LEU A 356 -8.40 6.24 29.81
N PHE A 357 -9.57 5.84 30.32
CA PHE A 357 -10.86 6.17 29.68
C PHE A 357 -11.02 7.68 29.42
N PHE A 358 -10.72 8.53 30.40
CA PHE A 358 -10.83 9.98 30.22
C PHE A 358 -9.81 10.54 29.23
N ARG A 359 -8.63 9.92 29.09
CA ARG A 359 -7.62 10.32 28.09
C ARG A 359 -7.97 9.89 26.67
N LEU A 360 -8.71 8.78 26.53
CA LEU A 360 -9.21 8.28 25.25
C LEU A 360 -10.47 9.04 24.80
N ASN A 361 -11.41 9.26 25.73
CA ASN A 361 -12.74 9.77 25.46
C ASN A 361 -12.80 11.31 25.40
N VAL A 362 -11.90 11.92 24.62
CA VAL A 362 -11.91 13.37 24.37
C VAL A 362 -12.96 13.72 23.33
N ILE A 363 -12.97 13.00 22.21
CA ILE A 363 -14.06 13.01 21.24
C ILE A 363 -14.65 11.60 21.15
N HIS A 364 -15.98 11.50 21.27
CA HIS A 364 -16.70 10.24 21.20
C HIS A 364 -17.53 10.18 19.92
N ILE A 365 -17.31 9.15 19.09
CA ILE A 365 -18.10 8.86 17.91
C ILE A 365 -18.78 7.50 18.12
N ARG A 366 -20.11 7.48 18.13
CA ARG A 366 -20.90 6.24 18.20
C ARG A 366 -21.34 5.81 16.81
N MET A 367 -20.83 4.67 16.34
CA MET A 367 -21.30 4.04 15.12
C MET A 367 -22.68 3.42 15.36
N PRO A 368 -23.71 3.80 14.58
CA PRO A 368 -25.04 3.19 14.72
C PRO A 368 -25.01 1.74 14.25
N ALA A 369 -25.77 0.87 14.92
CA ALA A 369 -26.04 -0.46 14.40
C ALA A 369 -26.90 -0.37 13.13
N LEU A 370 -26.79 -1.34 12.22
CA LEU A 370 -27.47 -1.34 10.93
C LEU A 370 -29.01 -1.29 11.09
N ARG A 371 -29.53 -1.97 12.11
CA ARG A 371 -30.96 -1.92 12.50
C ARG A 371 -31.45 -0.55 12.98
N GLU A 372 -30.55 0.36 13.35
CA GLU A 372 -30.88 1.75 13.70
C GLU A 372 -30.96 2.66 12.48
N VAL A 373 -30.45 2.21 11.33
CA VAL A 373 -30.37 2.96 10.06
C VAL A 373 -30.96 2.13 8.91
N ARG A 374 -32.11 1.48 9.14
CA ARG A 374 -32.75 0.56 8.18
C ARG A 374 -33.01 1.18 6.80
N THR A 375 -33.23 2.50 6.74
CA THR A 375 -33.43 3.25 5.49
C THR A 375 -32.21 3.25 4.58
N ASP A 376 -31.01 3.03 5.13
CA ASP A 376 -29.75 3.01 4.39
C ASP A 376 -29.38 1.60 3.88
N ILE A 377 -30.06 0.54 4.36
CA ILE A 377 -29.79 -0.85 3.96
C ILE A 377 -29.86 -1.06 2.44
N PRO A 378 -30.89 -0.58 1.70
CA PRO A 378 -30.96 -0.78 0.25
C PRO A 378 -29.79 -0.12 -0.50
N LEU A 379 -29.37 1.05 -0.03
CA LEU A 379 -28.24 1.78 -0.61
C LEU A 379 -26.93 1.02 -0.38
N LEU A 380 -26.70 0.54 0.85
CA LEU A 380 -25.54 -0.30 1.20
C LEU A 380 -25.53 -1.61 0.41
N ALA A 381 -26.66 -2.31 0.34
CA ALA A 381 -26.79 -3.56 -0.41
C ALA A 381 -26.47 -3.36 -1.90
N THR A 382 -26.98 -2.28 -2.50
CA THR A 382 -26.69 -1.93 -3.91
C THR A 382 -25.21 -1.60 -4.12
N TYR A 383 -24.57 -0.93 -3.15
CA TYR A 383 -23.14 -0.67 -3.20
C TYR A 383 -22.31 -1.97 -3.21
N PHE A 384 -22.60 -2.89 -2.29
CA PHE A 384 -21.91 -4.20 -2.24
C PHE A 384 -22.21 -5.07 -3.46
N LEU A 385 -23.45 -5.02 -3.98
CA LEU A 385 -23.83 -5.70 -5.21
C LEU A 385 -22.92 -5.27 -6.36
N ARG A 386 -22.82 -3.97 -6.62
CA ARG A 386 -22.00 -3.43 -7.72
C ARG A 386 -20.53 -3.80 -7.56
N LYS A 387 -20.02 -3.74 -6.32
CA LYS A 387 -18.65 -4.13 -5.99
C LYS A 387 -18.41 -5.60 -6.34
N HIS A 388 -19.21 -6.51 -5.82
CA HIS A 388 -18.99 -7.96 -6.00
C HIS A 388 -19.38 -8.47 -7.39
N ALA A 389 -20.39 -7.88 -8.04
CA ALA A 389 -20.74 -8.21 -9.41
C ALA A 389 -19.60 -7.87 -10.37
N LYS A 390 -18.93 -6.73 -10.17
CA LYS A 390 -17.72 -6.36 -10.93
C LYS A 390 -16.55 -7.31 -10.65
N ASP A 391 -16.29 -7.61 -9.38
CA ASP A 391 -15.18 -8.48 -8.97
C ASP A 391 -15.34 -9.93 -9.49
N LEU A 392 -16.58 -10.40 -9.64
CA LEU A 392 -16.92 -11.75 -10.10
C LEU A 392 -17.36 -11.80 -11.56
N GLU A 393 -17.23 -10.70 -12.30
CA GLU A 393 -17.61 -10.57 -13.72
C GLU A 393 -19.05 -11.04 -14.02
N ARG A 394 -20.00 -10.73 -13.13
CA ARG A 394 -21.41 -11.10 -13.26
C ARG A 394 -22.30 -9.91 -13.65
N ASP A 395 -23.23 -10.14 -14.57
CA ASP A 395 -24.25 -9.17 -14.98
C ASP A 395 -25.49 -9.24 -14.08
N ILE A 396 -25.35 -8.78 -12.83
CA ILE A 396 -26.46 -8.64 -11.88
C ILE A 396 -26.75 -7.16 -11.67
N GLN A 397 -27.99 -6.75 -11.94
CA GLN A 397 -28.41 -5.36 -12.03
C GLN A 397 -29.11 -4.84 -10.77
N GLY A 398 -29.62 -5.72 -9.91
CA GLY A 398 -30.34 -5.29 -8.71
C GLY A 398 -30.88 -6.40 -7.83
N PHE A 399 -31.79 -6.00 -6.95
CA PHE A 399 -32.54 -6.87 -6.04
C PHE A 399 -34.02 -6.78 -6.39
N SER A 400 -34.76 -7.88 -6.26
CA SER A 400 -36.21 -7.84 -6.36
C SER A 400 -36.82 -7.09 -5.16
N GLN A 401 -38.03 -6.55 -5.31
CA GLN A 401 -38.70 -5.81 -4.24
C GLN A 401 -38.87 -6.63 -2.96
N ASN A 402 -39.12 -7.94 -3.10
CA ASN A 402 -39.28 -8.82 -1.95
C ASN A 402 -37.94 -9.06 -1.25
N ALA A 403 -36.83 -9.15 -2.00
CA ALA A 403 -35.50 -9.29 -1.44
C ALA A 403 -35.12 -8.02 -0.64
N VAL A 404 -35.36 -6.83 -1.19
CA VAL A 404 -35.13 -5.56 -0.48
C VAL A 404 -35.93 -5.49 0.83
N LYS A 405 -37.22 -5.88 0.80
CA LYS A 405 -38.05 -5.92 2.02
C LYS A 405 -37.48 -6.90 3.06
N ALA A 406 -37.03 -8.08 2.63
CA ALA A 406 -36.42 -9.05 3.53
C ALA A 406 -35.15 -8.50 4.19
N LEU A 407 -34.26 -7.89 3.41
CA LEU A 407 -33.05 -7.24 3.90
C LEU A 407 -33.35 -6.11 4.89
N MET A 408 -34.41 -5.33 4.68
CA MET A 408 -34.79 -4.23 5.59
C MET A 408 -35.43 -4.69 6.90
N SER A 409 -36.06 -5.86 6.91
CA SER A 409 -36.75 -6.41 8.09
C SER A 409 -35.81 -7.13 9.05
N TYR A 410 -34.69 -7.67 8.55
CA TYR A 410 -33.72 -8.43 9.33
C TYR A 410 -32.99 -7.55 10.37
N HIS A 411 -32.64 -8.13 11.52
CA HIS A 411 -32.00 -7.39 12.62
C HIS A 411 -30.49 -7.14 12.45
N TRP A 412 -29.82 -7.87 11.57
CA TRP A 412 -28.39 -7.72 11.25
C TRP A 412 -27.45 -7.74 12.49
N PRO A 413 -27.37 -8.85 13.24
CA PRO A 413 -26.48 -8.96 14.40
C PRO A 413 -25.00 -8.73 14.06
N GLY A 414 -24.55 -9.07 12.85
CA GLY A 414 -23.20 -8.80 12.34
C GLY A 414 -23.07 -7.50 11.55
N ASN A 415 -24.11 -6.65 11.57
CA ASN A 415 -24.15 -5.32 10.96
C ASN A 415 -23.72 -5.32 9.47
N ILE A 416 -22.91 -4.35 9.06
CA ILE A 416 -22.50 -4.15 7.66
C ILE A 416 -21.65 -5.32 7.16
N ARG A 417 -20.85 -5.94 8.05
CA ARG A 417 -20.01 -7.11 7.68
C ARG A 417 -20.87 -8.31 7.29
N GLU A 418 -21.97 -8.54 8.00
CA GLU A 418 -22.93 -9.59 7.66
C GLU A 418 -23.66 -9.26 6.37
N LEU A 419 -24.12 -8.02 6.20
CA LEU A 419 -24.76 -7.56 4.95
C LEU A 419 -23.84 -7.73 3.72
N GLU A 420 -22.57 -7.35 3.83
CA GLU A 420 -21.59 -7.52 2.74
C GLU A 420 -21.43 -9.00 2.37
N ASN A 421 -21.28 -9.87 3.38
CA ASN A 421 -21.15 -11.32 3.16
C ASN A 421 -22.41 -11.93 2.54
N GLU A 422 -23.59 -11.52 3.01
CA GLU A 422 -24.89 -11.95 2.49
C GLU A 422 -25.03 -11.57 1.02
N VAL A 423 -24.78 -10.30 0.67
CA VAL A 423 -24.87 -9.82 -0.71
C VAL A 423 -23.84 -10.51 -1.60
N LYS A 424 -22.60 -10.70 -1.12
CA LYS A 424 -21.58 -11.45 -1.85
C LYS A 424 -22.03 -12.88 -2.14
N ARG A 425 -22.61 -13.57 -1.15
CA ARG A 425 -23.12 -14.94 -1.33
C ARG A 425 -24.25 -14.95 -2.35
N ALA A 426 -25.20 -14.03 -2.23
CA ALA A 426 -26.33 -13.94 -3.16
C ALA A 426 -25.86 -13.68 -4.60
N VAL A 427 -24.87 -12.80 -4.83
CA VAL A 427 -24.27 -12.59 -6.17
C VAL A 427 -23.71 -13.89 -6.76
N VAL A 428 -23.17 -14.79 -5.95
CA VAL A 428 -22.65 -16.09 -6.42
C VAL A 428 -23.80 -17.05 -6.77
N LEU A 429 -24.85 -17.09 -5.96
CA LEU A 429 -25.95 -18.05 -6.09
C LEU A 429 -27.00 -17.67 -7.14
N THR A 430 -27.22 -16.37 -7.34
CA THR A 430 -28.25 -15.88 -8.27
C THR A 430 -27.95 -16.34 -9.69
N SER A 431 -28.93 -16.96 -10.36
CA SER A 431 -28.80 -17.37 -11.77
C SER A 431 -29.25 -16.28 -12.75
N GLY A 432 -30.09 -15.34 -12.30
CA GLY A 432 -30.65 -14.26 -13.12
C GLY A 432 -29.89 -12.93 -13.02
N ARG A 433 -30.53 -11.86 -13.55
CA ARG A 433 -30.05 -10.47 -13.47
C ARG A 433 -30.46 -9.74 -12.19
N GLU A 434 -31.36 -10.33 -11.40
CA GLU A 434 -31.82 -9.76 -10.14
C GLU A 434 -31.72 -10.80 -9.04
N ILE A 435 -31.22 -10.38 -7.87
CA ILE A 435 -31.19 -11.19 -6.65
C ILE A 435 -32.61 -11.33 -6.13
N GLN A 436 -33.07 -12.57 -6.02
CA GLN A 436 -34.39 -12.90 -5.50
C GLN A 436 -34.34 -13.21 -4.01
N VAL A 437 -35.50 -13.35 -3.36
CA VAL A 437 -35.56 -13.66 -1.92
C VAL A 437 -34.97 -15.03 -1.65
N GLU A 438 -35.16 -15.96 -2.57
CA GLU A 438 -34.74 -17.35 -2.50
C GLU A 438 -33.21 -17.49 -2.60
N ASP A 439 -32.51 -16.43 -3.07
CA ASP A 439 -31.06 -16.36 -3.08
C ASP A 439 -30.47 -15.88 -1.73
N LEU A 440 -31.32 -15.34 -0.84
CA LEU A 440 -30.94 -14.89 0.50
C LEU A 440 -30.92 -16.06 1.49
N SER A 441 -30.29 -15.86 2.65
CA SER A 441 -30.12 -16.92 3.64
C SER A 441 -31.44 -17.23 4.35
N ASP A 442 -31.63 -18.50 4.71
CA ASP A 442 -32.84 -18.95 5.41
C ASP A 442 -33.13 -18.12 6.66
N ALA A 443 -32.11 -17.69 7.41
CA ALA A 443 -32.27 -16.82 8.57
C ALA A 443 -32.97 -15.48 8.24
N ILE A 444 -32.71 -14.88 7.08
CA ILE A 444 -33.36 -13.64 6.63
C ILE A 444 -34.78 -13.92 6.15
N VAL A 445 -34.99 -15.07 5.50
CA VAL A 445 -36.29 -15.49 4.98
C VAL A 445 -37.24 -15.87 6.13
N GLU A 446 -36.77 -16.62 7.12
CA GLU A 446 -37.51 -17.05 8.30
C GLU A 446 -37.91 -15.87 9.20
N GLU A 447 -37.01 -14.92 9.45
CA GLU A 447 -37.35 -13.72 10.21
C GLU A 447 -38.37 -12.85 9.47
N ARG A 448 -38.29 -12.79 8.13
CA ARG A 448 -39.35 -12.17 7.32
C ARG A 448 -40.69 -12.88 7.44
N LEU A 449 -40.74 -14.18 7.75
CA LEU A 449 -41.98 -14.95 7.94
C LEU A 449 -42.55 -14.83 9.37
N ALA A 450 -41.74 -14.42 10.34
CA ALA A 450 -42.18 -14.16 11.72
C ALA A 450 -42.84 -12.77 11.91
N VAL A 451 -42.40 -11.77 11.14
CA VAL A 451 -42.96 -10.40 11.16
C VAL A 451 -44.39 -10.24 10.56
N PRO A 452 -44.85 -10.99 9.52
CA PRO A 452 -46.16 -10.83 8.91
C PRO A 452 -47.29 -11.38 9.79
N GLU A 453 -47.03 -12.31 10.72
CA GLU A 453 -48.05 -12.74 11.69
C GLU A 453 -48.36 -11.63 12.70
N LEU A 454 -47.36 -10.80 13.05
CA LEU A 454 -47.56 -9.61 13.88
C LEU A 454 -48.18 -8.44 13.09
N GLU A 455 -47.78 -8.20 11.83
CA GLU A 455 -48.34 -7.12 11.02
C GLU A 455 -49.74 -7.44 10.44
N SER A 456 -50.05 -8.68 10.08
CA SER A 456 -51.40 -9.05 9.62
C SER A 456 -52.41 -9.00 10.77
N ALA A 457 -51.99 -9.32 11.99
CA ALA A 457 -52.77 -9.10 13.21
C ALA A 457 -52.94 -7.61 13.56
N MET A 458 -52.05 -6.71 13.10
CA MET A 458 -52.17 -5.26 13.29
C MET A 458 -52.90 -4.55 12.15
N LYS A 459 -52.99 -5.14 10.94
CA LYS A 459 -53.69 -4.57 9.76
C LYS A 459 -55.18 -4.93 9.70
N SER A 460 -55.64 -5.94 10.43
CA SER A 460 -57.06 -6.11 10.71
C SER A 460 -57.50 -4.98 11.65
N GLY A 461 -58.03 -3.89 11.10
CA GLY A 461 -58.38 -2.64 11.79
C GLY A 461 -59.50 -2.72 12.84
N GLU A 462 -59.62 -3.81 13.59
CA GLU A 462 -60.36 -3.82 14.83
C GLU A 462 -59.45 -3.34 15.96
N LYS A 463 -59.89 -2.33 16.71
CA LYS A 463 -59.24 -1.90 17.96
C LYS A 463 -59.37 -3.02 19.00
N GLN A 464 -58.62 -4.09 18.84
CA GLN A 464 -58.52 -5.14 19.85
C GLN A 464 -57.67 -4.62 20.99
N THR A 465 -58.23 -4.65 22.19
CA THR A 465 -57.51 -4.25 23.40
C THR A 465 -56.41 -5.29 23.71
N LEU A 466 -55.41 -4.92 24.52
CA LEU A 466 -54.38 -5.87 24.99
C LEU A 466 -55.02 -7.15 25.56
N LYS A 467 -56.16 -7.00 26.23
CA LYS A 467 -56.95 -8.09 26.81
C LYS A 467 -57.47 -9.06 25.75
N ASP A 468 -57.88 -8.57 24.60
CA ASP A 468 -58.41 -9.40 23.51
C ASP A 468 -57.29 -10.21 22.85
N ARG A 469 -56.12 -9.59 22.61
CA ARG A 469 -54.94 -10.28 22.06
C ARG A 469 -54.40 -11.38 22.98
N VAL A 470 -54.32 -11.08 24.28
CA VAL A 470 -53.93 -12.07 25.30
C VAL A 470 -54.95 -13.20 25.34
N THR A 471 -56.25 -12.89 25.23
CA THR A 471 -57.30 -13.92 25.21
C THR A 471 -57.20 -14.83 23.98
N THR A 472 -56.94 -14.27 22.79
CA THR A 472 -56.77 -15.06 21.56
C THR A 472 -55.54 -15.96 21.64
N LEU A 473 -54.41 -15.43 22.10
CA LEU A 473 -53.19 -16.21 22.33
C LEU A 473 -53.41 -17.32 23.36
N GLU A 474 -54.09 -17.03 24.48
CA GLU A 474 -54.41 -18.04 25.49
C GLU A 474 -55.30 -19.16 24.92
N ILE A 475 -56.32 -18.82 24.12
CA ILE A 475 -57.20 -19.80 23.48
C ILE A 475 -56.40 -20.70 22.53
N GLN A 476 -55.50 -20.12 21.74
CA GLN A 476 -54.70 -20.86 20.78
C GLN A 476 -53.70 -21.79 21.47
N MET A 477 -52.97 -21.30 22.47
CA MET A 477 -52.07 -22.14 23.28
C MET A 477 -52.81 -23.28 23.98
N ILE A 478 -54.03 -23.04 24.48
CA ILE A 478 -54.86 -24.09 25.08
C ILE A 478 -55.28 -25.14 24.04
N ARG A 479 -55.67 -24.73 22.82
CA ARG A 479 -56.04 -25.66 21.75
C ARG A 479 -54.85 -26.51 21.29
N ASP A 480 -53.70 -25.88 21.09
CA ASP A 480 -52.48 -26.57 20.65
C ASP A 480 -52.01 -27.58 21.71
N ALA A 481 -52.06 -27.20 22.99
CA ALA A 481 -51.76 -28.12 24.08
C ALA A 481 -52.76 -29.28 24.16
N MET A 482 -54.06 -29.03 23.99
CA MET A 482 -55.08 -30.08 24.00
C MET A 482 -54.92 -31.03 22.80
N ALA A 483 -54.55 -30.53 21.62
CA ALA A 483 -54.28 -31.34 20.43
C ALA A 483 -53.02 -32.20 20.59
N GLN A 484 -51.94 -31.64 21.13
CA GLN A 484 -50.68 -32.37 21.35
C GLN A 484 -50.75 -33.43 22.46
N THR A 485 -51.76 -33.35 23.34
CA THR A 485 -51.93 -34.30 24.45
C THR A 485 -53.13 -35.23 24.27
N ASP A 486 -53.66 -35.40 23.07
CA ASP A 486 -54.87 -36.22 22.79
C ASP A 486 -56.02 -35.91 23.75
N SER A 487 -56.28 -34.62 24.00
CA SER A 487 -57.31 -34.13 24.93
C SER A 487 -57.15 -34.51 26.41
N ASP A 488 -55.97 -35.01 26.83
CA ASP A 488 -55.66 -35.22 28.25
C ASP A 488 -55.41 -33.89 28.98
N ARG A 489 -56.44 -33.43 29.69
CA ARG A 489 -56.46 -32.15 30.42
C ARG A 489 -55.37 -32.03 31.49
N ARG A 490 -54.90 -33.13 32.10
CA ARG A 490 -53.82 -33.06 33.10
C ARG A 490 -52.46 -32.86 32.44
N ARG A 491 -52.23 -33.53 31.31
CA ARG A 491 -50.99 -33.35 30.53
C ARG A 491 -50.95 -31.97 29.87
N ALA A 492 -52.06 -31.51 29.28
CA ALA A 492 -52.16 -30.16 28.72
C ALA A 492 -51.89 -29.07 29.77
N ALA A 493 -52.44 -29.21 30.99
CA ALA A 493 -52.21 -28.25 32.07
C ALA A 493 -50.73 -28.18 32.47
N LYS A 494 -50.07 -29.34 32.59
CA LYS A 494 -48.64 -29.44 32.91
C LYS A 494 -47.77 -28.81 31.81
N MET A 495 -48.11 -29.05 30.54
CA MET A 495 -47.40 -28.48 29.39
C MET A 495 -47.51 -26.95 29.32
N LEU A 496 -48.67 -26.41 29.71
CA LEU A 496 -48.93 -24.97 29.77
C LEU A 496 -48.44 -24.29 31.07
N GLY A 497 -47.85 -25.05 32.01
CA GLY A 497 -47.44 -24.51 33.32
C GLY A 497 -48.59 -24.08 34.22
N LEU A 498 -49.81 -24.60 34.00
CA LEU A 498 -51.01 -24.29 34.76
C LEU A 498 -51.35 -25.41 35.75
N SER A 499 -52.05 -25.06 36.84
CA SER A 499 -52.71 -26.08 37.65
C SER A 499 -53.84 -26.72 36.87
N HIS A 500 -54.15 -28.00 37.13
CA HIS A 500 -55.27 -28.71 36.49
C HIS A 500 -56.59 -27.93 36.63
N GLN A 501 -56.83 -27.34 37.80
CA GLN A 501 -58.00 -26.50 38.06
C GLN A 501 -57.96 -25.15 37.32
N GLY A 502 -56.77 -24.58 37.14
CA GLY A 502 -56.55 -23.37 36.35
C GLY A 502 -56.85 -23.56 34.86
N LEU A 503 -56.48 -24.71 34.30
CA LEU A 503 -56.84 -25.06 32.92
C LEU A 503 -58.36 -25.27 32.77
N LEU A 504 -58.99 -26.01 33.69
CA LEU A 504 -60.45 -26.23 33.66
C LEU A 504 -61.23 -24.91 33.71
N ASN A 505 -60.80 -23.97 34.56
CA ASN A 505 -61.42 -22.65 34.64
C ASN A 505 -61.26 -21.86 33.33
N LYS A 506 -60.11 -21.95 32.66
CA LYS A 506 -59.88 -21.30 31.36
C LYS A 506 -60.66 -21.97 30.23
N LEU A 507 -60.73 -23.31 30.19
CA LEU A 507 -61.54 -24.06 29.22
C LEU A 507 -63.03 -23.68 29.33
N LYS A 508 -63.56 -23.59 30.56
CA LYS A 508 -64.93 -23.18 30.82
C LYS A 508 -65.17 -21.71 30.47
N ARG A 509 -64.22 -20.83 30.81
CA ARG A 509 -64.29 -19.38 30.51
C ARG A 509 -64.28 -19.10 29.01
N TYR A 510 -63.58 -19.90 28.22
CA TYR A 510 -63.44 -19.73 26.77
C TYR A 510 -64.36 -20.64 25.95
N GLY A 511 -65.25 -21.42 26.59
CA GLY A 511 -66.20 -22.29 25.90
C GLY A 511 -65.56 -23.46 25.14
N LEU A 512 -64.38 -23.90 25.57
CA LEU A 512 -63.58 -24.98 24.95
C LEU A 512 -63.80 -26.35 25.62
N ASP A 513 -64.84 -26.51 26.45
CA ASP A 513 -65.13 -27.71 27.24
C ASP A 513 -66.00 -28.73 26.48
N LYS A 514 -65.73 -28.96 25.19
CA LYS A 514 -66.40 -29.99 24.38
C LYS A 514 -65.55 -31.23 24.24
#